data_AF-A0A4Q3T2P6-F1
#
_entry.id   AF-A0A4Q3T2P6-F1
#
_cell.length_a   1.000
_cell.length_b   1.000
_cell.length_c   1.000
_cell.angle_alpha   90.00
_cell.angle_beta   90.00
_cell.angle_gamma   90.00
#
_symmetry.space_group_name_H-M   'P 1'
#
loop_
_entity.id
_entity.type
_entity.pdbx_description
1 polymer ?
#
loop_
_entity_poly.entity_id
_entity_poly.type
_entity_poly.pdbx_seq_one_letter_code
_entity_poly.pdbx_strand_id
1 'polypeptide(L)'
;SKPWPQGGLMGMAMHPDFDKGKPFVYLAYLYDFEGKKRPGDGLSGDVNGYVFTTRLVRFSYDSAKRKLIQPTTICDTIPGSNDHNSGRMIIAEIDSVPYLFYTIGDMGAGQYKNAGRTNHAQDLNSYEGKILRFNIEPVVGKDSVADWIPHDNPFNGSRKSAIWSLGHRNAQGLTVMNKRNQQIIIASEHGPFSDDEINIIRRSGNYGHPLVIGYADGNYNGLAAGVSKLDSLPGEWHTSYPLIKDEKKNASSIQNYTDPIYSFEPTPVSKIRGVMKRFKDFSKWDRDWVSLAPSGLAAYQYDAIPGWKNSLLITSLKNGKIVRVQLDAELEKVLFVEELFQQAARYRDIAVSADGRRFYITTDESVSTSGPTANNRTKQSIHGAVIEYTFPDQ
;
A
#
# COMPACT_ATOMS: atom_id res chain seq x y z
N SER A 1 -0.91 -25.32 12.85
CA SER A 1 -0.53 -25.21 11.42
C SER A 1 0.37 -24.00 11.25
N LYS A 2 1.23 -24.00 10.21
CA LYS A 2 1.99 -22.78 9.86
C LYS A 2 1.01 -21.68 9.41
N PRO A 3 1.31 -20.39 9.66
CA PRO A 3 0.45 -19.28 9.27
C PRO A 3 0.38 -19.14 7.74
N TRP A 4 -0.74 -18.66 7.24
CA TRP A 4 -0.82 -18.10 5.91
C TRP A 4 -0.38 -16.62 5.94
N PRO A 5 0.45 -16.16 5.00
CA PRO A 5 0.79 -14.75 4.92
C PRO A 5 -0.44 -13.92 4.48
N GLN A 6 -0.47 -12.63 4.82
CA GLN A 6 -1.33 -11.67 4.12
C GLN A 6 -0.67 -11.28 2.79
N GLY A 7 -0.45 -12.25 1.93
CA GLY A 7 0.32 -12.12 0.70
C GLY A 7 0.35 -13.42 -0.09
N GLY A 8 1.15 -13.45 -1.14
CA GLY A 8 1.20 -14.52 -2.14
C GLY A 8 1.77 -13.95 -3.42
N LEU A 9 1.07 -14.11 -4.54
CA LEU A 9 1.26 -13.24 -5.69
C LEU A 9 0.65 -11.86 -5.40
N MET A 10 1.43 -10.80 -5.61
CA MET A 10 1.04 -9.43 -5.29
C MET A 10 1.18 -8.54 -6.53
N GLY A 11 2.33 -7.88 -6.69
CA GLY A 11 2.55 -6.90 -7.74
C GLY A 11 2.65 -7.53 -9.12
N MET A 12 2.04 -6.88 -10.10
CA MET A 12 2.18 -7.22 -11.51
C MET A 12 2.25 -5.93 -12.34
N ALA A 13 3.19 -5.87 -13.28
CA ALA A 13 3.26 -4.83 -14.30
C ALA A 13 3.71 -5.43 -15.64
N MET A 14 3.39 -4.76 -16.74
CA MET A 14 3.86 -5.11 -18.08
C MET A 14 4.76 -3.99 -18.60
N HIS A 15 5.81 -4.35 -19.33
CA HIS A 15 6.71 -3.36 -19.94
C HIS A 15 5.92 -2.42 -20.88
N PRO A 16 6.22 -1.10 -20.95
CA PRO A 16 5.48 -0.18 -21.82
C PRO A 16 5.48 -0.57 -23.31
N ASP A 17 6.59 -1.14 -23.76
CA ASP A 17 6.76 -1.73 -25.10
C ASP A 17 6.42 -3.23 -25.18
N PHE A 18 5.45 -3.72 -24.38
CA PHE A 18 5.07 -5.14 -24.34
C PHE A 18 4.80 -5.72 -25.73
N ASP A 19 3.96 -5.03 -26.51
CA ASP A 19 3.59 -5.43 -27.87
C ASP A 19 4.59 -4.94 -28.94
N LYS A 20 5.66 -4.26 -28.54
CA LYS A 20 6.68 -3.66 -29.43
C LYS A 20 8.06 -4.32 -29.26
N GLY A 21 8.08 -5.62 -28.97
CA GLY A 21 9.31 -6.42 -28.92
C GLY A 21 9.95 -6.55 -27.54
N LYS A 22 9.32 -6.00 -26.48
CA LYS A 22 9.74 -6.23 -25.09
C LYS A 22 8.61 -6.89 -24.29
N PRO A 23 8.25 -8.16 -24.57
CA PRO A 23 7.12 -8.85 -23.95
C PRO A 23 7.43 -9.24 -22.49
N PHE A 24 7.85 -8.28 -21.67
CA PHE A 24 8.27 -8.52 -20.30
C PHE A 24 7.12 -8.29 -19.33
N VAL A 25 6.97 -9.24 -18.40
CA VAL A 25 6.03 -9.17 -17.27
C VAL A 25 6.82 -9.17 -15.98
N TYR A 26 6.53 -8.22 -15.10
CA TYR A 26 7.14 -8.09 -13.78
C TYR A 26 6.16 -8.63 -12.75
N LEU A 27 6.64 -9.49 -11.86
CA LEU A 27 5.85 -10.06 -10.77
C LEU A 27 6.56 -9.88 -9.43
N ALA A 28 5.80 -9.63 -8.38
CA ALA A 28 6.26 -9.70 -6.98
C ALA A 28 5.47 -10.76 -6.23
N TYR A 29 6.17 -11.65 -5.53
CA TYR A 29 5.51 -12.67 -4.72
C TYR A 29 6.36 -13.16 -3.54
N LEU A 30 5.66 -13.54 -2.47
CA LEU A 30 6.27 -14.23 -1.34
C LEU A 30 6.80 -15.59 -1.80
N TYR A 31 8.06 -15.88 -1.51
CA TYR A 31 8.71 -17.11 -1.95
C TYR A 31 9.40 -17.89 -0.82
N ASP A 32 9.59 -17.28 0.35
CA ASP A 32 10.09 -17.98 1.52
C ASP A 32 9.39 -17.58 2.82
N PHE A 33 9.35 -18.53 3.75
CA PHE A 33 8.93 -18.35 5.14
C PHE A 33 10.09 -18.78 6.05
N GLU A 34 10.65 -17.83 6.79
CA GLU A 34 11.82 -18.07 7.65
C GLU A 34 11.55 -19.15 8.71
N GLY A 35 10.33 -19.14 9.27
CA GLY A 35 9.89 -20.08 10.29
C GLY A 35 9.54 -21.49 9.80
N LYS A 36 9.73 -21.80 8.50
CA LYS A 36 9.31 -23.08 7.90
C LYS A 36 9.96 -24.30 8.57
N LYS A 37 11.21 -24.16 9.04
CA LYS A 37 11.97 -25.22 9.72
C LYS A 37 11.86 -25.20 11.25
N ARG A 38 11.25 -24.16 11.83
CA ARG A 38 11.10 -24.05 13.30
C ARG A 38 9.98 -24.97 13.80
N PRO A 39 10.06 -25.52 15.02
CA PRO A 39 8.93 -26.23 15.63
C PRO A 39 7.71 -25.30 15.83
N GLY A 40 6.54 -25.89 16.04
CA GLY A 40 5.29 -25.14 16.23
C GLY A 40 4.83 -24.39 14.97
N ASP A 41 4.20 -23.24 15.16
CA ASP A 41 3.69 -22.39 14.07
C ASP A 41 4.79 -21.61 13.33
N GLY A 42 6.04 -21.67 13.79
CA GLY A 42 7.17 -20.98 13.17
C GLY A 42 7.24 -19.49 13.50
N LEU A 43 6.54 -19.02 14.53
CA LEU A 43 6.67 -17.66 15.04
C LEU A 43 8.15 -17.36 15.39
N SER A 44 8.61 -16.17 15.05
CA SER A 44 9.94 -15.73 15.44
C SER A 44 9.92 -15.24 16.88
N GLY A 45 10.73 -15.84 17.75
CA GLY A 45 10.86 -15.43 19.16
C GLY A 45 11.46 -14.03 19.30
N ASP A 46 12.33 -13.63 18.37
CA ASP A 46 13.04 -12.34 18.43
C ASP A 46 12.20 -11.15 17.97
N VAL A 47 11.12 -11.38 17.20
CA VAL A 47 10.30 -10.30 16.62
C VAL A 47 8.79 -10.46 16.83
N ASN A 48 8.33 -11.34 17.74
CA ASN A 48 6.90 -11.60 18.00
C ASN A 48 6.06 -11.50 16.72
N GLY A 49 6.38 -12.32 15.70
CA GLY A 49 5.79 -12.16 14.37
C GLY A 49 6.25 -13.22 13.37
N TYR A 50 5.58 -13.31 12.23
CA TYR A 50 5.95 -14.24 11.16
C TYR A 50 6.70 -13.50 10.04
N VAL A 51 7.89 -13.99 9.73
CA VAL A 51 8.79 -13.36 8.74
C VAL A 51 8.81 -14.18 7.46
N PHE A 52 8.53 -13.50 6.36
CA PHE A 52 8.56 -14.01 5.00
C PHE A 52 9.52 -13.17 4.16
N THR A 53 9.83 -13.65 2.96
CA THR A 53 10.60 -12.90 1.97
C THR A 53 9.86 -12.86 0.64
N THR A 54 9.79 -11.66 0.07
CA THR A 54 9.25 -11.36 -1.26
C THR A 54 10.38 -11.29 -2.26
N ARG A 55 10.14 -11.81 -3.47
CA ARG A 55 11.01 -11.56 -4.63
C ARG A 55 10.26 -10.85 -5.74
N LEU A 56 10.98 -9.96 -6.42
CA LEU A 56 10.59 -9.27 -7.65
C LEU A 56 11.33 -9.94 -8.80
N VAL A 57 10.59 -10.34 -9.82
CA VAL A 57 11.11 -11.14 -10.94
C VAL A 57 10.50 -10.63 -12.24
N ARG A 58 11.35 -10.44 -13.24
CA ARG A 58 10.93 -10.23 -14.63
C ARG A 58 10.83 -11.57 -15.36
N PHE A 59 9.78 -11.77 -16.13
CA PHE A 59 9.61 -12.88 -17.07
C PHE A 59 9.49 -12.36 -18.50
N SER A 60 9.81 -13.20 -19.47
CA SER A 60 9.41 -13.01 -20.87
C SER A 60 8.10 -13.76 -21.15
N TYR A 61 7.15 -13.15 -21.84
CA TYR A 61 5.94 -13.82 -22.29
C TYR A 61 6.14 -14.44 -23.68
N ASP A 62 6.01 -15.76 -23.75
CA ASP A 62 6.01 -16.54 -24.99
C ASP A 62 4.57 -16.67 -25.47
N SER A 63 4.19 -15.89 -26.49
CA SER A 63 2.84 -15.85 -27.04
C SER A 63 2.42 -17.14 -27.73
N ALA A 64 3.37 -17.85 -28.36
CA ALA A 64 3.11 -19.13 -29.01
C ALA A 64 2.76 -20.22 -27.99
N LYS A 65 3.48 -20.25 -26.85
CA LYS A 65 3.23 -21.21 -25.77
C LYS A 65 2.20 -20.73 -24.74
N ARG A 66 1.85 -19.44 -24.76
CA ARG A 66 1.01 -18.76 -23.76
C ARG A 66 1.55 -18.95 -22.34
N LYS A 67 2.87 -18.73 -22.16
CA LYS A 67 3.56 -18.96 -20.88
C LYS A 67 4.55 -17.84 -20.56
N LEU A 68 4.71 -17.58 -19.26
CA LEU A 68 5.85 -16.83 -18.74
C LEU A 68 7.08 -17.75 -18.68
N ILE A 69 8.19 -17.30 -19.23
CA ILE A 69 9.46 -18.02 -19.33
C ILE A 69 10.62 -17.11 -18.88
N GLN A 70 11.82 -17.69 -18.77
CA GLN A 70 13.08 -16.95 -18.51
C GLN A 70 13.02 -15.98 -17.31
N PRO A 71 12.75 -16.49 -16.09
CA PRO A 71 12.73 -15.65 -14.90
C PRO A 71 14.08 -14.98 -14.67
N THR A 72 14.08 -13.67 -14.46
CA THR A 72 15.23 -12.86 -14.05
C THR A 72 14.92 -12.19 -12.72
N THR A 73 15.67 -12.50 -11.66
CA THR A 73 15.50 -11.87 -10.35
C THR A 73 15.94 -10.41 -10.40
N ILE A 74 15.04 -9.52 -9.98
CA ILE A 74 15.30 -8.08 -9.81
C ILE A 74 15.76 -7.82 -8.38
N CYS A 75 15.04 -8.39 -7.41
CA CYS A 75 15.36 -8.29 -6.00
C CYS A 75 14.73 -9.48 -5.25
N ASP A 76 15.44 -10.08 -4.31
CA ASP A 76 14.98 -11.24 -3.53
C ASP A 76 15.14 -11.04 -2.01
N THR A 77 15.38 -9.81 -1.58
CA THR A 77 15.61 -9.44 -0.17
C THR A 77 14.51 -8.57 0.42
N ILE A 78 13.38 -8.44 -0.28
CA ILE A 78 12.26 -7.61 0.16
C ILE A 78 11.54 -8.34 1.30
N PRO A 79 11.38 -7.72 2.48
CA PRO A 79 10.73 -8.37 3.62
C PRO A 79 9.25 -8.63 3.35
N GLY A 80 8.71 -9.61 4.07
CA GLY A 80 7.30 -9.97 4.07
C GLY A 80 6.83 -10.40 5.45
N SER A 81 5.53 -10.34 5.68
CA SER A 81 4.90 -10.65 6.96
C SER A 81 3.53 -11.30 6.78
N ASN A 82 2.91 -11.71 7.88
CA ASN A 82 1.49 -12.06 7.94
C ASN A 82 0.56 -10.84 7.93
N ASP A 83 1.09 -9.63 7.79
CA ASP A 83 0.33 -8.37 7.84
C ASP A 83 1.04 -7.28 7.02
N HIS A 84 0.27 -6.36 6.44
CA HIS A 84 0.74 -5.16 5.73
C HIS A 84 1.89 -5.37 4.73
N ASN A 85 1.75 -6.31 3.79
CA ASN A 85 2.73 -6.44 2.72
C ASN A 85 2.60 -5.39 1.62
N SER A 86 1.46 -4.68 1.54
CA SER A 86 1.11 -3.77 0.44
C SER A 86 1.15 -4.45 -0.93
N GLY A 87 2.24 -4.31 -1.67
CA GLY A 87 2.55 -5.17 -2.81
C GLY A 87 2.03 -4.68 -4.17
N ARG A 88 1.75 -3.38 -4.33
CA ARG A 88 1.37 -2.82 -5.63
C ARG A 88 2.60 -2.58 -6.49
N MET A 89 2.49 -2.81 -7.79
CA MET A 89 3.56 -2.60 -8.75
C MET A 89 3.03 -1.83 -9.95
N ILE A 90 3.77 -0.80 -10.38
CA ILE A 90 3.47 -0.02 -11.59
C ILE A 90 4.76 0.30 -12.33
N ILE A 91 4.64 0.71 -13.60
CA ILE A 91 5.70 1.42 -14.30
C ILE A 91 5.29 2.88 -14.42
N ALA A 92 6.21 3.78 -14.08
CA ALA A 92 6.04 5.21 -14.21
C ALA A 92 7.33 5.86 -14.74
N GLU A 93 7.18 6.95 -15.45
CA GLU A 93 8.27 7.72 -16.01
C GLU A 93 8.72 8.82 -15.04
N ILE A 94 10.03 8.88 -14.80
CA ILE A 94 10.70 10.01 -14.15
C ILE A 94 11.61 10.61 -15.22
N ASP A 95 11.40 11.88 -15.54
CA ASP A 95 12.14 12.59 -16.59
C ASP A 95 12.14 11.84 -17.94
N SER A 96 10.97 11.31 -18.33
CA SER A 96 10.75 10.50 -19.55
C SER A 96 11.48 9.15 -19.58
N VAL A 97 12.03 8.70 -18.45
CA VAL A 97 12.65 7.37 -18.33
C VAL A 97 11.73 6.47 -17.50
N PRO A 98 11.32 5.29 -18.02
CA PRO A 98 10.41 4.41 -17.31
C PRO A 98 11.13 3.58 -16.23
N TYR A 99 10.54 3.52 -15.04
CA TYR A 99 11.02 2.76 -13.89
C TYR A 99 9.92 1.89 -13.30
N LEU A 100 10.31 0.79 -12.68
CA LEU A 100 9.42 -0.06 -11.91
C LEU A 100 9.30 0.49 -10.49
N PHE A 101 8.07 0.73 -10.03
CA PHE A 101 7.79 1.11 -8.65
C PHE A 101 7.06 0.00 -7.93
N TYR A 102 7.43 -0.24 -6.67
CA TYR A 102 6.83 -1.28 -5.82
C TYR A 102 6.52 -0.74 -4.42
N THR A 103 5.29 -0.90 -3.95
CA THR A 103 4.92 -0.54 -2.56
C THR A 103 5.19 -1.70 -1.61
N ILE A 104 5.72 -1.38 -0.44
CA ILE A 104 6.00 -2.34 0.63
C ILE A 104 5.60 -1.73 1.96
N GLY A 105 4.70 -2.41 2.68
CA GLY A 105 4.20 -1.91 3.96
C GLY A 105 5.16 -2.17 5.13
N ASP A 106 4.72 -1.84 6.33
CA ASP A 106 5.50 -1.87 7.56
C ASP A 106 5.49 -3.23 8.29
N MET A 107 5.03 -4.27 7.60
CA MET A 107 4.95 -5.65 8.10
C MET A 107 3.99 -5.85 9.28
N GLY A 108 3.13 -4.87 9.55
CA GLY A 108 2.20 -4.87 10.69
C GLY A 108 2.89 -4.66 12.02
N ALA A 109 4.11 -4.10 12.02
CA ALA A 109 4.83 -3.79 13.25
C ALA A 109 3.92 -3.05 14.24
N GLY A 110 4.01 -3.36 15.52
CA GLY A 110 3.24 -2.69 16.58
C GLY A 110 1.74 -2.99 16.64
N GLN A 111 1.21 -3.92 15.84
CA GLN A 111 -0.20 -4.34 15.91
C GLN A 111 -0.43 -5.85 15.90
N TYR A 112 -1.56 -6.28 16.48
CA TYR A 112 -2.01 -7.67 16.52
C TYR A 112 -0.92 -8.66 16.94
N LYS A 113 -0.68 -9.70 16.12
CA LYS A 113 0.36 -10.70 16.35
C LYS A 113 1.77 -10.10 16.30
N ASN A 114 1.95 -8.98 15.61
CA ASN A 114 3.20 -8.26 15.38
C ASN A 114 3.39 -7.10 16.38
N ALA A 115 2.64 -7.07 17.49
CA ALA A 115 2.61 -5.95 18.43
C ALA A 115 3.96 -5.60 19.07
N GLY A 116 4.86 -6.58 19.18
CA GLY A 116 6.22 -6.38 19.70
C GLY A 116 7.28 -6.13 18.63
N ARG A 117 6.94 -6.25 17.33
CA ARG A 117 7.90 -6.09 16.23
C ARG A 117 8.28 -4.61 16.08
N THR A 118 9.57 -4.30 16.02
CA THR A 118 10.06 -2.94 15.74
C THR A 118 9.54 -2.42 14.40
N ASN A 119 9.05 -1.18 14.37
CA ASN A 119 8.65 -0.54 13.11
C ASN A 119 9.89 0.07 12.42
N HIS A 120 10.03 -0.18 11.13
CA HIS A 120 11.18 0.25 10.32
C HIS A 120 10.81 1.26 9.21
N ALA A 121 9.62 1.86 9.25
CA ALA A 121 9.17 2.79 8.20
C ALA A 121 10.09 4.02 8.05
N GLN A 122 10.70 4.48 9.13
CA GLN A 122 11.68 5.58 9.16
C GLN A 122 13.15 5.13 8.99
N ASP A 123 13.41 3.81 8.99
CA ASP A 123 14.76 3.26 8.89
C ASP A 123 15.17 3.11 7.41
N LEU A 124 16.21 3.83 7.00
CA LEU A 124 16.80 3.74 5.65
C LEU A 124 17.58 2.44 5.42
N ASN A 125 17.81 1.66 6.47
CA ASN A 125 18.49 0.39 6.37
C ASN A 125 17.57 -0.81 6.11
N SER A 126 16.26 -0.56 6.05
CA SER A 126 15.21 -1.53 5.83
C SER A 126 14.29 -1.09 4.69
N TYR A 127 13.71 -2.07 3.97
CA TYR A 127 12.70 -1.83 2.95
C TYR A 127 11.27 -1.81 3.50
N GLU A 128 11.04 -2.05 4.80
CA GLU A 128 9.69 -1.98 5.38
C GLU A 128 9.16 -0.54 5.39
N GLY A 129 7.92 -0.34 4.98
CA GLY A 129 7.24 0.96 4.98
C GLY A 129 7.79 1.93 3.95
N LYS A 130 8.00 1.48 2.71
CA LYS A 130 8.66 2.20 1.62
C LYS A 130 7.88 2.11 0.30
N ILE A 131 8.21 3.01 -0.62
CA ILE A 131 8.05 2.77 -2.05
C ILE A 131 9.44 2.60 -2.65
N LEU A 132 9.63 1.55 -3.42
CA LEU A 132 10.91 1.19 -4.03
C LEU A 132 10.89 1.53 -5.53
N ARG A 133 12.03 1.93 -6.10
CA ARG A 133 12.24 2.19 -7.53
C ARG A 133 13.38 1.34 -8.07
N PHE A 134 13.11 0.64 -9.18
CA PHE A 134 14.04 -0.20 -9.92
C PHE A 134 14.08 0.17 -11.41
N ASN A 135 15.17 -0.15 -12.10
CA ASN A 135 15.22 -0.19 -13.55
C ASN A 135 14.22 -1.24 -14.08
N ILE A 136 13.68 -1.05 -15.28
CA ILE A 136 12.83 -2.05 -15.94
C ILE A 136 13.64 -3.03 -16.81
N GLU A 137 14.90 -2.71 -17.09
CA GLU A 137 15.84 -3.55 -17.82
C GLU A 137 17.17 -3.60 -17.06
N PRO A 138 17.91 -4.72 -17.11
CA PRO A 138 19.22 -4.81 -16.47
C PRO A 138 20.21 -3.88 -17.18
N VAL A 139 21.19 -3.38 -16.45
CA VAL A 139 22.32 -2.67 -17.06
C VAL A 139 23.13 -3.67 -17.89
N VAL A 140 23.36 -3.36 -19.17
CA VAL A 140 24.09 -4.24 -20.10
C VAL A 140 25.45 -4.65 -19.53
N GLY A 141 25.73 -5.96 -19.55
CA GLY A 141 26.99 -6.52 -19.06
C GLY A 141 27.10 -6.68 -17.55
N LYS A 142 25.98 -6.55 -16.81
CA LYS A 142 25.96 -6.75 -15.36
C LYS A 142 24.79 -7.64 -14.93
N ASP A 143 25.10 -8.64 -14.10
CA ASP A 143 24.17 -9.72 -13.73
C ASP A 143 23.80 -9.73 -12.23
N SER A 144 24.05 -8.64 -11.49
CA SER A 144 23.73 -8.58 -10.06
C SER A 144 22.39 -7.89 -9.80
N VAL A 145 21.75 -8.25 -8.68
CA VAL A 145 20.53 -7.56 -8.19
C VAL A 145 20.75 -6.06 -7.99
N ALA A 146 21.98 -5.63 -7.70
CA ALA A 146 22.32 -4.22 -7.51
C ALA A 146 22.30 -3.41 -8.82
N ASP A 147 22.27 -4.06 -9.98
CA ASP A 147 22.21 -3.41 -11.29
C ASP A 147 20.79 -3.04 -11.71
N TRP A 148 19.80 -3.59 -11.02
CA TRP A 148 18.42 -3.16 -11.11
C TRP A 148 18.12 -1.89 -10.32
N ILE A 149 19.07 -1.39 -9.51
CA ILE A 149 18.87 -0.16 -8.73
C ILE A 149 19.43 1.04 -9.50
N PRO A 150 18.59 2.03 -9.84
CA PRO A 150 19.02 3.27 -10.50
C PRO A 150 20.08 4.01 -9.67
N HIS A 151 21.09 4.56 -10.35
CA HIS A 151 22.20 5.27 -9.70
C HIS A 151 21.76 6.59 -9.04
N ASP A 152 20.68 7.18 -9.56
CA ASP A 152 20.06 8.41 -9.10
C ASP A 152 18.96 8.15 -8.05
N ASN A 153 18.86 6.94 -7.48
CA ASN A 153 17.96 6.71 -6.33
C ASN A 153 18.37 7.62 -5.14
N PRO A 154 17.39 8.22 -4.44
CA PRO A 154 17.65 9.29 -3.48
C PRO A 154 18.44 8.88 -2.25
N PHE A 155 18.42 7.61 -1.87
CA PHE A 155 19.06 7.09 -0.66
C PHE A 155 20.20 6.12 -0.97
N ASN A 156 20.79 6.23 -2.17
CA ASN A 156 22.07 5.59 -2.45
C ASN A 156 23.15 6.19 -1.54
N GLY A 157 23.97 5.33 -0.94
CA GLY A 157 25.12 5.71 -0.12
C GLY A 157 26.31 4.79 -0.40
N SER A 158 26.97 4.31 0.66
CA SER A 158 27.99 3.24 0.54
C SER A 158 27.42 1.95 -0.05
N ARG A 159 26.10 1.73 0.10
CA ARG A 159 25.34 0.71 -0.61
C ARG A 159 24.25 1.35 -1.47
N LYS A 160 23.96 0.70 -2.60
CA LYS A 160 22.77 1.04 -3.39
C LYS A 160 21.50 0.67 -2.63
N SER A 161 20.48 1.51 -2.74
CA SER A 161 19.18 1.30 -2.10
C SER A 161 18.06 1.52 -3.11
N ALA A 162 17.08 0.62 -3.12
CA ALA A 162 15.90 0.76 -3.95
C ALA A 162 14.92 1.82 -3.44
N ILE A 163 15.12 2.38 -2.23
CA ILE A 163 14.16 3.30 -1.61
C ILE A 163 13.99 4.56 -2.46
N TRP A 164 12.73 4.86 -2.81
CA TRP A 164 12.29 6.09 -3.47
C TRP A 164 11.66 7.06 -2.47
N SER A 165 10.76 6.54 -1.62
CA SER A 165 10.14 7.24 -0.50
C SER A 165 10.01 6.34 0.73
N LEU A 166 9.81 6.95 1.89
CA LEU A 166 9.72 6.26 3.18
C LEU A 166 8.61 6.83 4.07
N GLY A 167 8.39 6.20 5.24
CA GLY A 167 7.36 6.63 6.17
C GLY A 167 5.96 6.17 5.75
N HIS A 168 5.85 4.97 5.16
CA HIS A 168 4.58 4.35 4.81
C HIS A 168 4.20 3.23 5.78
N ARG A 169 2.90 3.06 6.03
CA ARG A 169 2.24 1.97 6.76
C ARG A 169 1.85 0.82 5.84
N ASN A 170 0.88 1.02 4.94
CA ASN A 170 0.38 -0.05 4.07
C ASN A 170 -0.30 0.50 2.79
N ALA A 171 0.53 0.98 1.86
CA ALA A 171 0.12 1.56 0.57
C ALA A 171 -0.33 0.47 -0.44
N GLN A 172 -1.61 0.10 -0.43
CA GLN A 172 -2.14 -0.92 -1.36
C GLN A 172 -2.44 -0.37 -2.76
N GLY A 173 -2.76 0.91 -2.87
CA GLY A 173 -3.00 1.57 -4.16
C GLY A 173 -1.77 2.34 -4.63
N LEU A 174 -1.48 2.25 -5.92
CA LEU A 174 -0.45 3.04 -6.59
C LEU A 174 -0.88 3.20 -8.05
N THR A 175 -0.87 4.42 -8.56
CA THR A 175 -1.25 4.74 -9.95
C THR A 175 -0.44 5.91 -10.48
N VAL A 176 -0.56 6.17 -11.78
CA VAL A 176 0.06 7.30 -12.47
C VAL A 176 -1.02 8.23 -12.98
N MET A 177 -0.82 9.53 -12.80
CA MET A 177 -1.56 10.56 -13.54
C MET A 177 -0.59 11.39 -14.38
N ASN A 178 -1.04 11.81 -15.56
CA ASN A 178 -0.30 12.72 -16.42
C ASN A 178 -0.64 14.17 -16.07
N LYS A 179 0.34 14.93 -15.59
CA LYS A 179 0.30 16.38 -15.41
C LYS A 179 1.05 17.02 -16.57
N ARG A 180 0.33 17.48 -17.59
CA ARG A 180 0.92 18.00 -18.84
C ARG A 180 1.83 16.93 -19.48
N ASN A 181 3.14 17.18 -19.57
CA ASN A 181 4.14 16.26 -20.15
C ASN A 181 4.93 15.48 -19.07
N GLN A 182 4.42 15.41 -17.84
CA GLN A 182 5.07 14.72 -16.73
C GLN A 182 4.11 13.75 -16.07
N GLN A 183 4.64 12.62 -15.59
CA GLN A 183 3.89 11.67 -14.78
C GLN A 183 4.07 12.01 -13.30
N ILE A 184 2.97 11.96 -12.55
CA ILE A 184 2.97 11.98 -11.09
C ILE A 184 2.49 10.63 -10.59
N ILE A 185 3.10 10.15 -9.52
CA ILE A 185 2.73 8.89 -8.87
C ILE A 185 1.83 9.22 -7.70
N ILE A 186 0.70 8.53 -7.57
CA ILE A 186 -0.25 8.71 -6.47
C ILE A 186 -0.44 7.36 -5.79
N ALA A 187 -0.40 7.37 -4.45
CA ALA A 187 -0.68 6.21 -3.63
C ALA A 187 -1.95 6.40 -2.81
N SER A 188 -2.65 5.29 -2.53
CA SER A 188 -3.66 5.23 -1.49
C SER A 188 -3.24 4.24 -0.42
N GLU A 189 -3.42 4.61 0.84
CA GLU A 189 -2.75 3.96 1.95
C GLU A 189 -3.67 3.76 3.15
N HIS A 190 -3.52 2.62 3.84
CA HIS A 190 -4.26 2.35 5.06
C HIS A 190 -3.64 3.06 6.27
N GLY A 191 -4.42 3.88 6.96
CA GLY A 191 -4.14 4.39 8.30
C GLY A 191 -4.46 3.36 9.40
N PRO A 192 -4.10 3.63 10.66
CA PRO A 192 -4.33 2.70 11.77
C PRO A 192 -5.79 2.67 12.22
N PHE A 193 -6.24 3.66 13.00
CA PHE A 193 -7.62 3.72 13.54
C PHE A 193 -8.52 4.73 12.81
N SER A 194 -7.89 5.58 12.03
CA SER A 194 -8.41 6.65 11.18
C SER A 194 -7.36 6.98 10.12
N ASP A 195 -7.60 8.01 9.31
CA ASP A 195 -6.60 8.61 8.45
C ASP A 195 -6.02 7.63 7.42
N ASP A 196 -6.90 6.99 6.66
CA ASP A 196 -6.45 6.41 5.39
C ASP A 196 -6.09 7.56 4.44
N GLU A 197 -5.09 7.41 3.58
CA GLU A 197 -4.46 8.55 2.92
C GLU A 197 -4.50 8.44 1.40
N ILE A 198 -4.48 9.61 0.75
CA ILE A 198 -4.04 9.78 -0.64
C ILE A 198 -2.78 10.65 -0.64
N ASN A 199 -1.72 10.10 -1.22
CA ASN A 199 -0.39 10.70 -1.22
C ASN A 199 0.12 10.92 -2.66
N ILE A 200 0.65 12.12 -2.95
CA ILE A 200 1.47 12.33 -4.16
C ILE A 200 2.89 11.89 -3.82
N ILE A 201 3.38 10.87 -4.51
CA ILE A 201 4.68 10.24 -4.25
C ILE A 201 5.81 11.04 -4.88
N ARG A 202 6.71 11.54 -4.03
CA ARG A 202 7.86 12.38 -4.42
C ARG A 202 9.17 11.67 -4.15
N ARG A 203 10.17 11.96 -4.98
CA ARG A 203 11.56 11.56 -4.75
C ARG A 203 11.99 11.99 -3.36
N SER A 204 12.53 11.07 -2.57
CA SER A 204 13.00 11.31 -1.19
C SER A 204 11.93 11.79 -0.20
N GLY A 205 10.65 11.70 -0.55
CA GLY A 205 9.55 12.11 0.33
C GLY A 205 9.42 11.20 1.54
N ASN A 206 9.13 11.79 2.69
CA ASN A 206 8.84 11.08 3.93
C ASN A 206 7.38 11.35 4.36
N TYR A 207 6.59 10.28 4.42
CA TYR A 207 5.14 10.32 4.65
C TYR A 207 4.77 10.16 6.13
N GLY A 208 5.74 10.31 7.03
CA GLY A 208 5.48 10.53 8.45
C GLY A 208 5.30 9.26 9.29
N HIS A 209 4.73 8.18 8.76
CA HIS A 209 4.44 6.98 9.57
C HIS A 209 5.71 6.41 10.22
N PRO A 210 5.70 6.02 11.51
CA PRO A 210 4.57 6.07 12.46
C PRO A 210 4.59 7.29 13.39
N LEU A 211 5.34 8.34 13.03
CA LEU A 211 5.54 9.54 13.85
C LEU A 211 4.48 10.62 13.63
N VAL A 212 3.84 10.59 12.46
CA VAL A 212 2.68 11.41 12.09
C VAL A 212 1.72 10.49 11.33
N ILE A 213 0.42 10.61 11.59
CA ILE A 213 -0.62 9.77 10.98
C ILE A 213 -1.65 10.69 10.32
N GLY A 214 -1.82 10.60 9.01
CA GLY A 214 -2.61 11.57 8.26
C GLY A 214 -1.91 12.93 8.27
N TYR A 215 -2.65 13.95 8.70
CA TYR A 215 -2.13 15.31 8.81
C TYR A 215 -1.32 15.51 10.10
N ALA A 216 -0.36 16.43 10.08
CA ALA A 216 0.26 16.94 11.31
C ALA A 216 -0.70 17.87 12.11
N ASP A 217 -1.88 17.38 12.46
CA ASP A 217 -2.96 18.15 13.10
C ASP A 217 -3.08 17.93 14.61
N GLY A 218 -2.40 16.89 15.14
CA GLY A 218 -2.37 16.54 16.55
C GLY A 218 -3.42 15.52 16.97
N ASN A 219 -4.14 14.92 16.01
CA ASN A 219 -5.13 13.88 16.28
C ASN A 219 -4.53 12.60 16.87
N TYR A 220 -3.24 12.34 16.69
CA TYR A 220 -2.54 11.22 17.34
C TYR A 220 -1.66 11.64 18.53
N ASN A 221 -1.73 12.90 18.99
CA ASN A 221 -0.95 13.33 20.16
C ASN A 221 -1.31 12.54 21.44
N GLY A 222 -0.28 12.00 22.08
CA GLY A 222 -0.40 11.11 23.24
C GLY A 222 -0.90 9.69 22.89
N LEU A 223 -0.93 9.32 21.61
CA LEU A 223 -1.29 8.00 21.11
C LEU A 223 -0.08 7.30 20.48
N ALA A 224 -0.27 6.07 20.03
CA ALA A 224 0.66 5.34 19.16
C ALA A 224 -0.12 4.85 17.93
N ALA A 225 0.59 4.52 16.85
CA ALA A 225 -0.03 3.99 15.62
C ALA A 225 -0.56 2.54 15.76
N GLY A 226 -0.63 2.01 16.98
CA GLY A 226 -1.12 0.68 17.30
C GLY A 226 -1.46 0.53 18.79
N VAL A 227 -2.21 -0.52 19.13
CA VAL A 227 -2.52 -0.91 20.51
C VAL A 227 -2.56 -2.42 20.61
N SER A 228 -2.14 -2.98 21.74
CA SER A 228 -2.27 -4.41 22.01
C SER A 228 -2.72 -4.72 23.45
N LYS A 229 -2.89 -6.02 23.71
CA LYS A 229 -3.26 -6.57 25.03
C LYS A 229 -2.06 -7.13 25.79
N LEU A 230 -0.87 -7.10 25.19
CA LEU A 230 0.33 -7.65 25.77
C LEU A 230 0.92 -6.64 26.75
N ASP A 231 0.51 -6.70 28.01
CA ASP A 231 0.99 -5.82 29.09
C ASP A 231 2.50 -5.89 29.36
N SER A 232 3.17 -6.90 28.82
CA SER A 232 4.63 -6.99 28.76
C SER A 232 5.28 -5.99 27.78
N LEU A 233 4.52 -5.39 26.86
CA LEU A 233 5.01 -4.40 25.90
C LEU A 233 4.98 -2.98 26.49
N PRO A 234 5.91 -2.11 26.07
CA PRO A 234 6.07 -0.79 26.67
C PRO A 234 4.91 0.18 26.38
N GLY A 235 4.85 1.24 27.18
CA GLY A 235 3.95 2.39 27.00
C GLY A 235 2.48 2.12 27.37
N GLU A 236 1.65 3.18 27.41
CA GLU A 236 0.22 3.07 27.72
C GLU A 236 -0.52 2.12 26.76
N TRP A 237 -0.05 2.04 25.50
CA TRP A 237 -0.72 1.34 24.41
C TRP A 237 -0.20 -0.08 24.16
N HIS A 238 0.77 -0.56 24.96
CA HIS A 238 1.29 -1.93 24.89
C HIS A 238 1.72 -2.30 23.46
N THR A 239 2.59 -1.50 22.85
CA THR A 239 3.01 -1.66 21.46
C THR A 239 4.48 -1.26 21.31
N SER A 240 5.16 -1.81 20.31
CA SER A 240 6.50 -1.38 19.90
C SER A 240 6.52 -0.02 19.20
N TYR A 241 5.37 0.51 18.77
CA TYR A 241 5.29 1.85 18.21
C TYR A 241 5.73 2.92 19.22
N PRO A 242 6.45 3.97 18.77
CA PRO A 242 6.75 5.09 19.63
C PRO A 242 5.46 5.83 20.02
N LEU A 243 5.46 6.42 21.22
CA LEU A 243 4.43 7.37 21.61
C LEU A 243 4.60 8.65 20.77
N ILE A 244 3.56 9.01 20.04
CA ILE A 244 3.47 10.26 19.28
C ILE A 244 3.17 11.37 20.29
N LYS A 245 4.20 12.09 20.72
CA LYS A 245 4.02 13.18 21.71
C LYS A 245 3.42 14.44 21.08
N ASP A 246 3.90 14.78 19.89
CA ASP A 246 3.52 15.99 19.16
C ASP A 246 3.79 15.78 17.66
N GLU A 247 2.74 15.58 16.87
CA GLU A 247 2.81 15.38 15.42
C GLU A 247 3.42 16.56 14.69
N LYS A 248 3.11 17.80 15.11
CA LYS A 248 3.65 19.02 14.45
C LYS A 248 5.15 19.13 14.69
N LYS A 249 5.60 18.78 15.89
CA LYS A 249 7.04 18.72 16.19
C LYS A 249 7.72 17.62 15.39
N ASN A 250 7.11 16.44 15.31
CA ASN A 250 7.65 15.33 14.52
C ASN A 250 7.75 15.73 13.04
N ALA A 251 6.67 16.24 12.44
CA ALA A 251 6.63 16.73 11.06
C ALA A 251 7.74 17.76 10.78
N SER A 252 7.93 18.73 11.67
CA SER A 252 8.96 19.76 11.53
C SER A 252 10.39 19.22 11.63
N SER A 253 10.58 18.08 12.29
CA SER A 253 11.89 17.42 12.45
C SER A 253 12.21 16.40 11.34
N ILE A 254 11.19 15.95 10.62
CA ILE A 254 11.34 14.97 9.54
C ILE A 254 11.83 15.68 8.29
N GLN A 255 12.97 15.24 7.76
CA GLN A 255 13.48 15.72 6.48
C GLN A 255 12.55 15.30 5.34
N ASN A 256 12.24 16.25 4.45
CA ASN A 256 11.34 16.06 3.31
C ASN A 256 9.96 15.51 3.68
N TYR A 257 9.44 15.92 4.84
CA TYR A 257 8.09 15.62 5.26
C TYR A 257 7.04 16.15 4.26
N THR A 258 5.94 15.43 4.08
CA THR A 258 4.79 15.84 3.28
C THR A 258 3.52 15.29 3.92
N ASP A 259 2.54 16.17 4.14
CA ASP A 259 1.17 15.78 4.46
C ASP A 259 0.52 15.06 3.25
N PRO A 260 -0.46 14.16 3.48
CA PRO A 260 -1.27 13.62 2.40
C PRO A 260 -2.06 14.74 1.71
N ILE A 261 -2.37 14.57 0.42
CA ILE A 261 -3.27 15.53 -0.26
C ILE A 261 -4.72 15.36 0.20
N TYR A 262 -5.04 14.19 0.78
CA TYR A 262 -6.32 13.90 1.39
C TYR A 262 -6.17 12.83 2.48
N SER A 263 -6.69 13.11 3.67
CA SER A 263 -6.91 12.10 4.70
C SER A 263 -8.40 11.77 4.76
N PHE A 264 -8.73 10.49 4.67
CA PHE A 264 -10.08 9.97 4.90
C PHE A 264 -10.33 9.89 6.41
N GLU A 265 -11.38 10.58 6.85
CA GLU A 265 -11.87 10.51 8.23
C GLU A 265 -10.83 10.96 9.29
N PRO A 266 -10.18 12.13 9.16
CA PRO A 266 -9.23 12.64 10.16
C PRO A 266 -9.98 12.83 11.48
N THR A 267 -9.67 11.97 12.44
CA THR A 267 -10.53 11.75 13.61
C THR A 267 -9.92 12.39 14.85
N PRO A 268 -10.69 13.20 15.62
CA PRO A 268 -10.18 13.80 16.85
C PRO A 268 -9.59 12.79 17.84
N VAL A 269 -8.47 13.17 18.46
CA VAL A 269 -7.72 12.34 19.44
C VAL A 269 -8.59 11.68 20.51
N SER A 270 -9.63 12.36 20.99
CA SER A 270 -10.54 11.84 22.01
C SER A 270 -11.31 10.60 21.53
N LYS A 271 -11.73 10.57 20.27
CA LYS A 271 -12.46 9.46 19.67
C LYS A 271 -11.52 8.28 19.39
N ILE A 272 -10.33 8.54 18.85
CA ILE A 272 -9.30 7.50 18.64
C ILE A 272 -8.89 6.87 19.98
N ARG A 273 -8.59 7.69 20.99
CA ARG A 273 -8.26 7.23 22.34
C ARG A 273 -9.36 6.35 22.92
N GLY A 274 -10.62 6.74 22.75
CA GLY A 274 -11.78 5.95 23.17
C GLY A 274 -11.83 4.59 22.48
N VAL A 275 -11.58 4.54 21.18
CA VAL A 275 -11.49 3.30 20.40
C VAL A 275 -10.36 2.40 20.91
N MET A 276 -9.15 2.95 21.10
CA MET A 276 -7.99 2.19 21.56
C MET A 276 -8.20 1.61 22.97
N LYS A 277 -8.80 2.39 23.88
CA LYS A 277 -9.16 1.90 25.23
C LYS A 277 -10.15 0.74 25.16
N ARG A 278 -11.20 0.84 24.34
CA ARG A 278 -12.16 -0.27 24.16
C ARG A 278 -11.51 -1.53 23.57
N PHE A 279 -10.56 -1.37 22.65
CA PHE A 279 -9.80 -2.49 22.10
C PHE A 279 -8.98 -3.19 23.19
N LYS A 280 -8.32 -2.41 24.05
CA LYS A 280 -7.55 -2.91 25.19
C LYS A 280 -8.44 -3.62 26.22
N ASP A 281 -9.59 -3.02 26.57
CA ASP A 281 -10.48 -3.46 27.65
C ASP A 281 -11.56 -4.49 27.21
N PHE A 282 -11.47 -5.03 25.98
CA PHE A 282 -12.38 -6.06 25.44
C PHE A 282 -13.88 -5.69 25.39
N SER A 283 -14.27 -4.43 25.63
CA SER A 283 -15.70 -4.10 25.79
C SER A 283 -16.50 -4.18 24.50
N LYS A 284 -15.91 -3.88 23.32
CA LYS A 284 -16.49 -4.12 21.98
C LYS A 284 -15.38 -4.25 20.92
N TRP A 285 -15.40 -5.33 20.13
CA TRP A 285 -14.47 -5.53 19.02
C TRP A 285 -14.82 -4.78 17.73
N ASP A 286 -15.99 -4.17 17.65
CA ASP A 286 -16.58 -3.90 16.35
C ASP A 286 -17.42 -2.61 16.36
N ARG A 287 -17.18 -1.77 15.34
CA ARG A 287 -18.08 -0.80 14.67
C ARG A 287 -17.60 0.65 14.54
N ASP A 288 -16.67 1.15 15.35
CA ASP A 288 -16.39 2.60 15.37
C ASP A 288 -15.06 3.05 14.70
N TRP A 289 -14.27 2.16 14.09
CA TRP A 289 -13.09 2.60 13.33
C TRP A 289 -13.55 3.43 12.15
N VAL A 290 -13.01 4.63 12.03
CA VAL A 290 -13.41 5.58 10.99
C VAL A 290 -12.38 5.45 9.88
N SER A 291 -12.49 4.37 9.12
CA SER A 291 -11.55 4.06 8.03
C SER A 291 -12.28 3.48 6.82
N LEU A 292 -11.74 3.76 5.64
CA LEU A 292 -12.17 3.30 4.33
C LEU A 292 -11.57 1.93 3.97
N ALA A 293 -10.34 1.65 4.42
CA ALA A 293 -9.50 0.53 4.00
C ALA A 293 -9.33 0.48 2.45
N PRO A 294 -8.60 1.45 1.86
CA PRO A 294 -8.42 1.55 0.42
C PRO A 294 -7.48 0.47 -0.14
N SER A 295 -7.94 -0.31 -1.12
CA SER A 295 -7.20 -1.47 -1.64
C SER A 295 -6.63 -1.33 -3.04
N GLY A 296 -7.35 -0.67 -3.94
CA GLY A 296 -7.01 -0.54 -5.35
C GLY A 296 -7.27 0.89 -5.80
N LEU A 297 -6.46 1.35 -6.75
CA LEU A 297 -6.42 2.74 -7.17
C LEU A 297 -6.23 2.82 -8.69
N ALA A 298 -7.12 3.53 -9.36
CA ALA A 298 -7.00 3.88 -10.77
C ALA A 298 -7.14 5.39 -11.00
N ALA A 299 -6.33 5.92 -11.90
CA ALA A 299 -6.50 7.26 -12.42
C ALA A 299 -7.56 7.28 -13.54
N TYR A 300 -8.35 8.36 -13.58
CA TYR A 300 -9.30 8.65 -14.64
C TYR A 300 -9.00 10.03 -15.24
N GLN A 301 -8.44 10.05 -16.46
CA GLN A 301 -8.13 11.28 -17.19
C GLN A 301 -8.80 11.34 -18.57
N TYR A 302 -9.82 10.50 -18.79
CA TYR A 302 -10.62 10.48 -20.01
C TYR A 302 -11.67 11.59 -20.02
N ASP A 303 -12.10 11.97 -21.22
CA ASP A 303 -13.23 12.89 -21.43
C ASP A 303 -14.57 12.14 -21.63
N ALA A 304 -14.55 10.80 -21.59
CA ALA A 304 -15.68 9.95 -21.93
C ALA A 304 -16.89 10.10 -20.98
N ILE A 305 -16.65 10.41 -19.70
CA ILE A 305 -17.70 10.71 -18.71
C ILE A 305 -17.56 12.19 -18.30
N PRO A 306 -18.53 13.05 -18.63
CA PRO A 306 -18.48 14.46 -18.28
C PRO A 306 -18.27 14.70 -16.78
N GLY A 307 -17.33 15.57 -16.44
CA GLY A 307 -17.02 15.92 -15.05
C GLY A 307 -16.20 14.86 -14.28
N TRP A 308 -15.72 13.79 -14.95
CA TRP A 308 -14.88 12.77 -14.31
C TRP A 308 -13.39 12.96 -14.52
N LYS A 309 -12.97 13.78 -15.48
CA LYS A 309 -11.55 14.05 -15.73
C LYS A 309 -10.81 14.46 -14.44
N ASN A 310 -9.58 13.99 -14.32
CA ASN A 310 -8.70 14.18 -13.16
C ASN A 310 -9.26 13.58 -11.87
N SER A 311 -9.90 12.41 -11.96
CA SER A 311 -10.36 11.68 -10.78
C SER A 311 -9.47 10.50 -10.43
N LEU A 312 -9.37 10.23 -9.13
CA LEU A 312 -8.90 8.97 -8.58
C LEU A 312 -10.13 8.10 -8.27
N LEU A 313 -10.06 6.82 -8.61
CA LEU A 313 -11.08 5.83 -8.28
C LEU A 313 -10.47 4.82 -7.31
N ILE A 314 -10.99 4.81 -6.08
CA ILE A 314 -10.43 4.04 -4.97
C ILE A 314 -11.42 2.95 -4.56
N THR A 315 -10.99 1.68 -4.57
CA THR A 315 -11.80 0.58 -4.03
C THR A 315 -11.71 0.50 -2.51
N SER A 316 -12.84 0.25 -1.84
CA SER A 316 -12.90 0.04 -0.39
C SER A 316 -13.20 -1.41 -0.04
N LEU A 317 -12.36 -1.97 0.84
CA LEU A 317 -12.56 -3.31 1.40
C LEU A 317 -13.68 -3.34 2.45
N LYS A 318 -13.83 -2.28 3.24
CA LYS A 318 -14.71 -2.29 4.42
C LYS A 318 -16.18 -2.11 4.08
N ASN A 319 -16.48 -1.27 3.08
CA ASN A 319 -17.84 -0.83 2.78
C ASN A 319 -18.28 -1.11 1.33
N GLY A 320 -17.48 -1.84 0.56
CA GLY A 320 -17.87 -2.33 -0.78
C GLY A 320 -18.28 -1.23 -1.74
N LYS A 321 -17.47 -0.18 -1.85
CA LYS A 321 -17.76 1.00 -2.68
C LYS A 321 -16.52 1.45 -3.43
N ILE A 322 -16.74 2.23 -4.49
CA ILE A 322 -15.70 3.06 -5.09
C ILE A 322 -15.83 4.46 -4.51
N VAL A 323 -14.73 5.04 -4.07
CA VAL A 323 -14.67 6.46 -3.73
C VAL A 323 -14.01 7.18 -4.90
N ARG A 324 -14.70 8.16 -5.46
CA ARG A 324 -14.14 9.05 -6.48
C ARG A 324 -13.63 10.31 -5.81
N VAL A 325 -12.36 10.61 -6.00
CA VAL A 325 -11.72 11.85 -5.53
C VAL A 325 -11.29 12.65 -6.75
N GLN A 326 -11.96 13.76 -7.03
CA GLN A 326 -11.57 14.63 -8.13
C GLN A 326 -10.48 15.60 -7.67
N LEU A 327 -9.44 15.74 -8.48
CA LEU A 327 -8.36 16.69 -8.28
C LEU A 327 -8.51 17.91 -9.19
N ASP A 328 -7.85 18.99 -8.81
CA ASP A 328 -7.73 20.19 -9.64
C ASP A 328 -6.90 19.94 -10.91
N ALA A 329 -6.83 20.93 -11.79
CA ALA A 329 -6.09 20.81 -13.05
C ALA A 329 -4.58 20.59 -12.84
N GLU A 330 -4.05 21.01 -11.69
CA GLU A 330 -2.66 20.81 -11.31
C GLU A 330 -2.42 19.48 -10.58
N LEU A 331 -3.47 18.68 -10.34
CA LEU A 331 -3.43 17.40 -9.66
C LEU A 331 -2.84 17.46 -8.24
N GLU A 332 -2.98 18.59 -7.57
CA GLU A 332 -2.38 18.85 -6.25
C GLU A 332 -3.41 19.03 -5.15
N LYS A 333 -4.66 19.34 -5.49
CA LYS A 333 -5.73 19.60 -4.52
C LYS A 333 -6.96 18.80 -4.83
N VAL A 334 -7.60 18.28 -3.78
CA VAL A 334 -8.93 17.66 -3.89
C VAL A 334 -9.99 18.74 -4.08
N LEU A 335 -10.82 18.59 -5.11
CA LEU A 335 -11.97 19.45 -5.38
C LEU A 335 -13.24 18.91 -4.74
N PHE A 336 -13.50 17.61 -4.91
CA PHE A 336 -14.62 16.94 -4.24
C PHE A 336 -14.40 15.43 -4.14
N VAL A 337 -15.19 14.81 -3.27
CA VAL A 337 -15.20 13.37 -3.01
C VAL A 337 -16.63 12.86 -3.06
N GLU A 338 -16.86 11.74 -3.72
CA GLU A 338 -18.16 11.06 -3.73
C GLU A 338 -18.03 9.54 -3.67
N GLU A 339 -19.12 8.88 -3.33
CA GLU A 339 -19.20 7.42 -3.23
C GLU A 339 -20.03 6.86 -4.38
N LEU A 340 -19.52 5.81 -5.00
CA LEU A 340 -20.07 5.19 -6.20
C LEU A 340 -20.13 3.67 -6.03
N PHE A 341 -21.03 3.03 -6.79
CA PHE A 341 -21.08 1.59 -6.98
C PHE A 341 -21.11 0.77 -5.67
N GLN A 342 -21.82 1.25 -4.64
CA GLN A 342 -21.87 0.51 -3.38
C GLN A 342 -22.58 -0.85 -3.56
N GLN A 343 -21.96 -1.92 -3.06
CA GLN A 343 -22.47 -3.28 -3.07
C GLN A 343 -22.12 -4.02 -1.77
N ALA A 344 -22.81 -5.13 -1.51
CA ALA A 344 -22.45 -6.08 -0.46
C ALA A 344 -21.24 -6.94 -0.89
N ALA A 345 -20.09 -6.30 -1.06
CA ALA A 345 -18.85 -6.91 -1.52
C ALA A 345 -17.63 -6.26 -0.85
N ARG A 346 -16.45 -6.84 -1.04
CA ARG A 346 -15.17 -6.23 -0.66
C ARG A 346 -14.40 -5.94 -1.93
N TYR A 347 -14.45 -4.70 -2.41
CA TYR A 347 -13.75 -4.36 -3.64
C TYR A 347 -12.25 -4.36 -3.41
N ARG A 348 -11.52 -5.08 -4.25
CA ARG A 348 -10.08 -5.33 -4.13
C ARG A 348 -9.30 -4.47 -5.11
N ASP A 349 -9.69 -4.48 -6.38
CA ASP A 349 -8.98 -3.74 -7.43
C ASP A 349 -9.95 -3.15 -8.46
N ILE A 350 -9.47 -2.17 -9.22
CA ILE A 350 -10.21 -1.51 -10.29
C ILE A 350 -9.32 -1.25 -11.51
N ALA A 351 -9.83 -1.54 -12.70
CA ALA A 351 -9.24 -1.17 -13.98
C ALA A 351 -10.26 -0.40 -14.83
N VAL A 352 -9.79 0.54 -15.64
CA VAL A 352 -10.60 1.35 -16.55
C VAL A 352 -10.22 0.99 -17.99
N SER A 353 -11.21 0.76 -18.85
CA SER A 353 -10.99 0.54 -20.28
C SER A 353 -10.35 1.75 -20.96
N ALA A 354 -9.65 1.52 -22.08
CA ALA A 354 -9.00 2.58 -22.85
C ALA A 354 -9.97 3.61 -23.45
N ASP A 355 -11.25 3.24 -23.63
CA ASP A 355 -12.32 4.16 -24.05
C ASP A 355 -12.89 5.00 -22.89
N GLY A 356 -12.47 4.74 -21.65
CA GLY A 356 -12.93 5.45 -20.45
C GLY A 356 -14.37 5.17 -20.03
N ARG A 357 -15.02 4.13 -20.56
CA ARG A 357 -16.46 3.83 -20.33
C ARG A 357 -16.75 2.57 -19.53
N ARG A 358 -15.79 1.63 -19.43
CA ARG A 358 -15.95 0.39 -18.68
C ARG A 358 -14.98 0.35 -17.50
N PHE A 359 -15.51 -0.15 -16.38
CA PHE A 359 -14.79 -0.32 -15.13
C PHE A 359 -14.87 -1.78 -14.72
N TYR A 360 -13.73 -2.40 -14.48
CA TYR A 360 -13.63 -3.78 -14.04
C TYR A 360 -13.16 -3.80 -12.59
N ILE A 361 -13.98 -4.34 -11.70
CA ILE A 361 -13.74 -4.35 -10.26
C ILE A 361 -13.61 -5.79 -9.78
N THR A 362 -12.54 -6.12 -9.05
CA THR A 362 -12.38 -7.44 -8.42
C THR A 362 -12.90 -7.42 -6.98
N THR A 363 -13.35 -8.58 -6.49
CA THR A 363 -13.83 -8.75 -5.12
C THR A 363 -13.02 -9.81 -4.36
N ASP A 364 -12.84 -9.62 -3.06
CA ASP A 364 -12.27 -10.68 -2.21
C ASP A 364 -13.19 -11.92 -2.22
N GLU A 365 -12.58 -13.11 -2.16
CA GLU A 365 -13.31 -14.36 -1.96
C GLU A 365 -13.84 -14.51 -0.53
N SER A 366 -13.06 -14.03 0.45
CA SER A 366 -13.39 -14.21 1.87
C SER A 366 -14.32 -13.12 2.40
N VAL A 367 -15.21 -13.52 3.32
CA VAL A 367 -16.17 -12.63 3.96
C VAL A 367 -15.64 -11.85 5.16
N SER A 368 -14.47 -12.21 5.67
CA SER A 368 -13.90 -11.65 6.91
C SER A 368 -12.49 -11.11 6.70
N THR A 369 -12.15 -10.06 7.45
CA THR A 369 -10.80 -9.51 7.57
C THR A 369 -10.20 -9.79 8.94
N SER A 370 -8.89 -9.55 9.07
CA SER A 370 -8.32 -9.09 10.33
C SER A 370 -8.87 -7.68 10.67
N GLY A 371 -9.20 -7.40 11.93
CA GLY A 371 -9.68 -6.08 12.37
C GLY A 371 -11.21 -5.90 12.48
N PRO A 372 -11.72 -4.66 12.53
CA PRO A 372 -13.07 -4.30 13.01
C PRO A 372 -14.19 -4.66 12.03
N THR A 373 -13.88 -5.29 10.89
CA THR A 373 -14.91 -5.83 9.99
C THR A 373 -15.10 -7.33 10.15
N ALA A 374 -14.39 -7.96 11.09
CA ALA A 374 -14.56 -9.38 11.40
C ALA A 374 -16.01 -9.74 11.80
N ASN A 375 -16.80 -8.78 12.34
CA ASN A 375 -18.22 -9.01 12.64
C ASN A 375 -19.19 -8.11 11.87
N ASN A 376 -18.73 -7.36 10.86
CA ASN A 376 -19.63 -6.56 10.02
C ASN A 376 -20.27 -7.46 8.95
N ARG A 377 -21.30 -8.20 9.37
CA ARG A 377 -22.10 -9.09 8.50
C ARG A 377 -23.09 -8.30 7.64
N THR A 378 -22.65 -7.30 6.88
CA THR A 378 -23.30 -7.16 5.56
C THR A 378 -23.03 -8.49 4.88
N LYS A 379 -24.07 -9.31 4.70
CA LYS A 379 -23.97 -10.61 4.02
C LYS A 379 -23.33 -10.31 2.66
N GLN A 380 -22.02 -10.48 2.57
CA GLN A 380 -21.35 -10.34 1.30
C GLN A 380 -21.99 -11.38 0.38
N SER A 381 -22.38 -10.92 -0.80
CA SER A 381 -23.09 -11.76 -1.78
C SER A 381 -22.29 -11.93 -3.06
N ILE A 382 -21.17 -11.20 -3.21
CA ILE A 382 -20.30 -11.24 -4.38
C ILE A 382 -18.89 -11.58 -3.89
N HIS A 383 -18.43 -12.79 -4.18
CA HIS A 383 -17.15 -13.35 -3.76
C HIS A 383 -16.30 -13.68 -4.97
N GLY A 384 -15.02 -13.30 -4.95
CA GLY A 384 -14.03 -13.74 -5.94
C GLY A 384 -14.38 -13.39 -7.40
N ALA A 385 -15.23 -12.40 -7.60
CA ALA A 385 -15.79 -12.03 -8.90
C ALA A 385 -15.04 -10.87 -9.56
N VAL A 386 -15.16 -10.79 -10.87
CA VAL A 386 -14.90 -9.59 -11.67
C VAL A 386 -16.25 -8.98 -12.06
N ILE A 387 -16.49 -7.75 -11.64
CA ILE A 387 -17.71 -6.98 -11.94
C ILE A 387 -17.38 -5.96 -13.02
N GLU A 388 -18.16 -5.91 -14.09
CA GLU A 388 -18.10 -4.85 -15.09
C GLU A 388 -19.20 -3.82 -14.83
N TYR A 389 -18.83 -2.54 -14.80
CA TYR A 389 -19.75 -1.41 -14.90
C TYR A 389 -19.51 -0.70 -16.24
N THR A 390 -20.58 -0.48 -17.00
CA THR A 390 -20.53 0.15 -18.32
C THR A 390 -21.33 1.45 -18.31
N PHE A 391 -20.69 2.56 -18.67
CA PHE A 391 -21.38 3.82 -18.89
C PHE A 391 -21.89 3.88 -20.34
N PRO A 392 -23.21 3.98 -20.57
CA PRO A 392 -23.77 4.00 -21.91
C PRO A 392 -23.33 5.26 -22.68
N ASP A 393 -23.38 5.16 -24.00
CA ASP A 393 -23.28 6.34 -24.86
C ASP A 393 -24.46 7.28 -24.55
N GLN A 394 -24.17 8.59 -24.51
CA GLN A 394 -25.21 9.61 -24.34
C GLN A 394 -25.89 9.92 -25.66
#